data_AF-A0A818YUC2-F1
#
_entry.id   AF-A0A818YUC2-F1
#
_cell.length_a   1.000
_cell.length_b   1.000
_cell.length_c   1.000
_cell.angle_alpha   90.00
_cell.angle_beta   90.00
_cell.angle_gamma   90.00
#
_symmetry.space_group_name_H-M   'P 1'
#
loop_
_entity.id
_entity.type
_entity.pdbx_description
1 polymer ?
#
loop_
_entity_poly.entity_id
_entity_poly.type
_entity_poly.pdbx_seq_one_letter_code
_entity_poly.pdbx_strand_id
1 'polypeptide(L)'
;MADNDDEYNQFLQTHQLQLVLNNIPKHFYRRLYEKMKNEIFDSGSYFQICPVDDDDEELEKTFNPERRFYVSTLENVVLDPDNDENAIFLIDHAWTYRINDARNNLKSIPNLYERMASLMNVNSETKDDGIELILQRMWKFNQTYALASAQINPHPDAEIVQAPY
;
A
#
# COMPACT_ATOMS: atom_id res chain seq x y z
N MET A 1 29.90 -8.57 9.05
CA MET A 1 29.59 -7.29 9.72
C MET A 1 29.98 -6.11 8.83
N ALA A 2 31.24 -5.97 8.38
CA ALA A 2 31.66 -4.90 7.45
C ALA A 2 30.82 -4.81 6.15
N ASP A 3 30.53 -5.95 5.53
CA ASP A 3 29.78 -6.05 4.26
C ASP A 3 28.36 -5.44 4.35
N ASN A 4 27.66 -5.63 5.49
CA ASN A 4 26.31 -5.10 5.69
C ASN A 4 26.30 -3.57 5.92
N ASP A 5 27.39 -3.03 6.48
CA ASP A 5 27.52 -1.57 6.66
C ASP A 5 27.91 -0.88 5.35
N ASP A 6 28.73 -1.51 4.52
CA ASP A 6 29.09 -0.99 3.20
C ASP A 6 27.88 -0.92 2.27
N GLU A 7 27.08 -1.99 2.20
CA GLU A 7 25.84 -2.03 1.41
C GLU A 7 24.79 -1.02 1.92
N TYR A 8 24.66 -0.85 3.24
CA TYR A 8 23.79 0.16 3.82
C TYR A 8 24.26 1.58 3.47
N ASN A 9 25.57 1.84 3.50
CA ASN A 9 26.12 3.14 3.09
C ASN A 9 25.85 3.41 1.60
N GLN A 10 25.96 2.40 0.75
CA GLN A 10 25.60 2.51 -0.66
C GLN A 10 24.11 2.79 -0.86
N PHE A 11 23.24 2.12 -0.10
CA PHE A 11 21.80 2.41 -0.07
C PHE A 11 21.56 3.87 0.30
N LEU A 12 22.17 4.38 1.37
CA LEU A 12 22.02 5.78 1.76
C LEU A 12 22.50 6.72 0.66
N GLN A 13 23.68 6.50 0.07
CA GLN A 13 24.18 7.36 -1.02
C GLN A 13 23.23 7.40 -2.22
N THR A 14 22.59 6.27 -2.52
CA THR A 14 21.69 6.13 -3.67
C THR A 14 20.31 6.76 -3.39
N HIS A 15 19.77 6.55 -2.19
CA HIS A 15 18.36 6.83 -1.86
C HIS A 15 18.17 8.04 -0.93
N GLN A 16 19.22 8.67 -0.42
CA GLN A 16 19.13 9.77 0.55
C GLN A 16 18.17 10.88 0.10
N LEU A 17 18.21 11.29 -1.17
CA LEU A 17 17.31 12.33 -1.67
C LEU A 17 15.85 11.90 -1.58
N GLN A 18 15.54 10.63 -1.90
CA GLN A 18 14.18 10.09 -1.81
C GLN A 18 13.71 10.04 -0.35
N LEU A 19 14.56 9.58 0.57
CA LEU A 19 14.25 9.49 2.00
C LEU A 19 13.96 10.87 2.60
N VAL A 20 14.76 11.87 2.25
CA VAL A 20 14.60 13.25 2.74
C VAL A 20 13.37 13.92 2.14
N LEU A 21 13.16 13.82 0.82
CA LEU A 21 12.01 14.45 0.15
C LEU A 21 10.67 13.87 0.60
N ASN A 22 10.63 12.61 1.03
CA ASN A 22 9.44 11.97 1.60
C ASN A 22 9.35 12.12 3.12
N ASN A 23 10.21 12.93 3.74
CA ASN A 23 10.26 13.18 5.19
C ASN A 23 10.33 11.90 6.03
N ILE A 24 11.06 10.88 5.57
CA ILE A 24 11.28 9.66 6.35
C ILE A 24 12.29 9.95 7.47
N PRO A 25 11.94 9.74 8.75
CA PRO A 25 12.87 9.89 9.87
C PRO A 25 14.10 8.96 9.76
N LYS A 26 15.27 9.46 10.19
CA LYS A 26 16.55 8.75 10.04
C LYS A 26 16.61 7.43 10.79
N HIS A 27 15.91 7.30 11.92
CA HIS A 27 15.90 6.05 12.70
C HIS A 27 15.27 4.90 11.93
N PHE A 28 14.43 5.17 10.93
CA PHE A 28 13.86 4.13 10.06
C PHE A 28 14.78 3.69 8.93
N TYR A 29 15.88 4.39 8.61
CA TYR A 29 16.65 4.13 7.40
C TYR A 29 17.26 2.74 7.37
N ARG A 30 17.82 2.31 8.51
CA ARG A 30 18.39 0.97 8.63
C ARG A 30 17.31 -0.09 8.44
N ARG A 31 16.19 0.07 9.12
CA ARG A 31 15.09 -0.90 9.05
C ARG A 31 14.48 -0.99 7.65
N LEU A 32 14.29 0.16 7.00
CA LEU A 32 13.82 0.25 5.64
C LEU A 32 14.78 -0.46 4.66
N TYR A 33 16.08 -0.22 4.80
CA TYR A 33 17.10 -0.91 4.01
C TYR A 33 17.03 -2.43 4.20
N GLU A 34 16.94 -2.91 5.44
CA GLU A 34 16.83 -4.35 5.72
C GLU A 34 15.59 -4.96 5.08
N LYS A 35 14.44 -4.27 5.17
CA LYS A 35 13.21 -4.73 4.54
C LYS A 35 13.32 -4.76 3.02
N MET A 36 13.89 -3.72 2.40
CA MET A 36 14.09 -3.67 0.96
C MET A 36 15.07 -4.73 0.47
N LYS A 37 16.21 -4.91 1.16
CA LYS A 37 17.23 -5.89 0.80
C LYS A 37 16.70 -7.33 0.87
N ASN A 38 15.83 -7.62 1.84
CA ASN A 38 15.27 -8.94 2.05
C ASN A 38 13.86 -9.11 1.47
N GLU A 39 13.37 -8.13 0.69
CA GLU A 39 12.03 -8.14 0.08
C GLU A 39 10.90 -8.41 1.10
N ILE A 40 11.00 -7.80 2.29
CA ILE A 40 10.01 -7.92 3.37
C ILE A 40 8.90 -6.88 3.15
N PHE A 41 7.74 -7.32 2.69
CA PHE A 41 6.52 -6.51 2.51
C PHE A 41 5.48 -6.85 3.58
N ASP A 42 5.59 -6.22 4.74
CA ASP A 42 4.91 -6.64 5.97
C ASP A 42 3.62 -5.90 6.29
N SER A 43 3.23 -4.89 5.50
CA SER A 43 2.00 -4.11 5.73
C SER A 43 0.76 -4.96 5.97
N GLY A 44 0.57 -6.01 5.16
CA GLY A 44 -0.59 -6.89 5.18
C GLY A 44 -0.69 -7.77 6.44
N SER A 45 0.34 -7.80 7.28
CA SER A 45 0.27 -8.39 8.62
C SER A 45 -0.24 -7.41 9.67
N TYR A 46 -0.07 -6.10 9.46
CA TYR A 46 -0.41 -5.07 10.43
C TYR A 46 -1.74 -4.37 10.15
N PHE A 47 -2.06 -4.11 8.87
CA PHE A 47 -3.25 -3.39 8.49
C PHE A 47 -3.73 -3.76 7.09
N GLN A 48 -5.01 -3.48 6.85
CA GLN A 48 -5.64 -3.59 5.54
C GLN A 48 -6.44 -2.34 5.21
N ILE A 49 -6.66 -2.12 3.91
CA ILE A 49 -7.52 -1.04 3.40
C ILE A 49 -8.88 -1.65 3.06
N CYS A 50 -9.94 -1.09 3.63
CA CYS A 50 -11.31 -1.55 3.43
C CYS A 50 -12.16 -0.42 2.80
N PRO A 51 -13.04 -0.72 1.84
CA PRO A 51 -14.01 0.24 1.34
C PRO A 51 -15.04 0.55 2.45
N VAL A 52 -15.53 1.79 2.50
CA VAL A 52 -16.56 2.18 3.50
C VAL A 52 -17.90 1.46 3.24
N ASP A 53 -18.21 1.20 1.98
CA ASP A 53 -19.48 0.61 1.54
C ASP A 53 -19.30 -0.90 1.22
N ASP A 54 -18.85 -1.68 2.20
CA ASP A 54 -18.52 -3.12 2.05
C ASP A 54 -19.79 -4.00 2.06
N ASP A 55 -20.76 -3.70 1.20
CA ASP A 55 -21.80 -4.66 0.86
C ASP A 55 -21.18 -5.66 -0.12
N ASP A 56 -20.95 -6.91 0.30
CA ASP A 56 -20.33 -8.01 -0.47
C ASP A 56 -20.95 -8.25 -1.88
N GLU A 57 -22.11 -7.66 -2.15
CA GLU A 57 -22.75 -7.59 -3.48
C GLU A 57 -22.05 -6.61 -4.46
N GLU A 58 -21.05 -5.84 -4.01
CA GLU A 58 -20.33 -4.80 -4.78
C GLU A 58 -19.37 -5.33 -5.86
N LEU A 59 -19.21 -6.65 -6.02
CA LEU A 59 -18.49 -7.22 -7.17
C LEU A 59 -19.17 -6.92 -8.52
N GLU A 60 -20.42 -6.44 -8.52
CA GLU A 60 -21.15 -6.03 -9.73
C GLU A 60 -21.21 -4.50 -9.97
N LYS A 61 -20.71 -3.65 -9.05
CA LYS A 61 -20.80 -2.19 -9.23
C LYS A 61 -19.64 -1.62 -10.02
N THR A 62 -19.95 -0.72 -10.95
CA THR A 62 -18.98 0.01 -11.78
C THR A 62 -17.92 0.73 -10.94
N PHE A 63 -16.71 0.87 -11.49
CA PHE A 63 -15.62 1.60 -10.86
C PHE A 63 -16.07 3.01 -10.42
N ASN A 64 -15.95 3.30 -9.11
CA ASN A 64 -16.23 4.61 -8.54
C ASN A 64 -14.91 5.28 -8.08
N PRO A 65 -14.42 6.31 -8.79
CA PRO A 65 -13.21 7.02 -8.39
C PRO A 65 -13.36 7.83 -7.10
N GLU A 66 -14.60 8.07 -6.65
CA GLU A 66 -14.92 8.79 -5.40
C GLU A 66 -15.14 7.83 -4.22
N ARG A 67 -14.93 6.52 -4.40
CA ARG A 67 -15.08 5.53 -3.33
C ARG A 67 -14.16 5.89 -2.17
N ARG A 68 -14.72 5.84 -0.96
CA ARG A 68 -13.98 6.10 0.28
C ARG A 68 -13.45 4.79 0.86
N PHE A 69 -12.29 4.88 1.48
CA PHE A 69 -11.62 3.77 2.12
C PHE A 69 -11.23 4.15 3.54
N TYR A 70 -11.19 3.17 4.43
CA TYR A 70 -10.61 3.27 5.77
C TYR A 70 -9.49 2.25 5.92
N VAL A 71 -8.60 2.49 6.88
CA VAL A 71 -7.54 1.55 7.26
C VAL A 71 -7.97 0.83 8.52
N SER A 72 -7.94 -0.49 8.50
CA SER A 72 -8.21 -1.35 9.66
C SER A 72 -6.93 -2.04 10.10
N THR A 73 -6.65 -2.03 11.40
CA THR A 73 -5.54 -2.78 11.99
C THR A 73 -5.91 -4.27 12.08
N LEU A 74 -4.99 -5.14 11.68
CA LEU A 74 -5.13 -6.60 11.75
C LEU A 74 -4.55 -7.17 13.05
N GLU A 75 -3.56 -6.48 13.62
CA GLU A 75 -2.95 -6.84 14.88
C GLU A 75 -3.20 -5.75 15.94
N ASN A 76 -3.36 -6.18 17.19
CA ASN A 76 -3.44 -5.29 18.34
C ASN A 76 -2.04 -4.91 18.83
N VAL A 77 -1.20 -4.37 17.92
CA VAL A 77 0.15 -3.92 18.24
C VAL A 77 0.18 -2.39 18.27
N VAL A 78 0.63 -1.84 19.39
CA VAL A 78 0.88 -0.41 19.53
C VAL A 78 2.36 -0.16 19.29
N LEU A 79 2.69 0.47 18.17
CA LEU A 79 4.06 0.89 17.86
C LEU A 79 4.22 2.38 18.17
N ASP A 80 5.35 2.74 18.77
CA ASP A 80 5.75 4.12 18.97
C ASP A 80 6.57 4.59 17.76
N PRO A 81 6.04 5.45 16.88
CA PRO A 81 6.75 5.86 15.67
C PRO A 81 8.04 6.65 15.95
N ASP A 82 8.20 7.23 17.14
CA ASP A 82 9.39 8.01 17.49
C ASP A 82 10.51 7.12 18.07
N ASN A 83 10.16 5.96 18.63
CA ASN A 83 11.10 5.10 19.36
C ASN A 83 11.22 3.66 18.82
N ASP A 84 10.28 3.20 17.98
CA ASP A 84 10.28 1.87 17.40
C ASP A 84 10.65 1.92 15.92
N GLU A 85 11.81 1.36 15.58
CA GLU A 85 12.29 1.27 14.19
C GLU A 85 11.39 0.41 13.28
N ASN A 86 10.52 -0.44 13.84
CA ASN A 86 9.58 -1.26 13.07
C ASN A 86 8.30 -0.51 12.68
N ALA A 87 8.09 0.71 13.16
CA ALA A 87 6.95 1.57 12.81
C ALA A 87 7.03 2.16 11.39
N ILE A 88 7.61 1.41 10.45
CA ILE A 88 7.67 1.69 9.02
C ILE A 88 7.36 0.40 8.28
N PHE A 89 6.43 0.41 7.33
CA PHE A 89 5.96 -0.80 6.65
C PHE A 89 6.23 -0.72 5.15
N LEU A 90 6.56 -1.85 4.54
CA LEU A 90 6.68 -1.95 3.09
C LEU A 90 5.47 -2.65 2.48
N ILE A 91 5.08 -2.14 1.32
CA ILE A 91 3.98 -2.64 0.52
C ILE A 91 4.53 -2.94 -0.87
N ASP A 92 4.19 -4.10 -1.41
CA ASP A 92 4.43 -4.37 -2.82
C ASP A 92 3.38 -3.63 -3.67
N HIS A 93 3.84 -2.76 -4.56
CA HIS A 93 2.98 -2.06 -5.49
C HIS A 93 2.95 -2.82 -6.80
N ALA A 94 1.84 -3.51 -7.04
CA ALA A 94 1.56 -4.12 -8.33
C ALA A 94 1.72 -3.09 -9.47
N TRP A 95 1.31 -1.83 -9.26
CA TRP A 95 1.45 -0.78 -10.25
C TRP A 95 1.30 0.63 -9.65
N THR A 96 2.19 1.56 -10.02
CA THR A 96 2.11 2.97 -9.63
C THR A 96 1.36 3.81 -10.66
N TYR A 97 0.35 4.56 -10.23
CA TYR A 97 -0.49 5.40 -11.10
C TYR A 97 -1.24 6.48 -10.32
N ARG A 98 -1.82 7.44 -11.04
CA ARG A 98 -2.87 8.32 -10.53
C ARG A 98 -4.21 7.77 -10.97
N ILE A 99 -5.23 7.80 -10.11
CA ILE A 99 -6.56 7.25 -10.39
C ILE A 99 -7.11 7.69 -11.75
N ASN A 100 -6.99 8.98 -12.08
CA ASN A 100 -7.48 9.54 -13.34
C ASN A 100 -6.74 9.01 -14.58
N ASP A 101 -5.48 8.61 -14.42
CA ASP A 101 -4.65 8.08 -15.51
C ASP A 101 -4.78 6.56 -15.64
N ALA A 102 -5.39 5.89 -14.64
CA ALA A 102 -5.39 4.43 -14.56
C ALA A 102 -5.97 3.76 -15.80
N ARG A 103 -7.15 4.24 -16.23
CA ARG A 103 -7.82 3.71 -17.42
C ARG A 103 -6.95 3.87 -18.67
N ASN A 104 -6.36 5.05 -18.87
CA ASN A 104 -5.53 5.33 -20.03
C ASN A 104 -4.25 4.49 -20.02
N ASN A 105 -3.67 4.28 -18.85
CA ASN A 105 -2.48 3.45 -18.69
C ASN A 105 -2.76 1.98 -19.06
N LEU A 106 -3.89 1.41 -18.62
CA LEU A 106 -4.28 0.04 -19.01
C LEU A 106 -4.54 -0.10 -20.52
N LYS A 107 -4.92 0.99 -21.19
CA LYS A 107 -5.11 1.02 -22.65
C LYS A 107 -3.81 1.17 -23.42
N SER A 108 -2.87 1.96 -22.91
CA SER A 108 -1.71 2.44 -23.69
C SER A 108 -0.37 1.83 -23.28
N ILE A 109 -0.19 1.43 -22.02
CA ILE A 109 1.06 0.82 -21.56
C ILE A 109 1.11 -0.63 -22.03
N PRO A 110 2.12 -1.03 -22.82
CA PRO A 110 2.25 -2.39 -23.30
C PRO A 110 2.28 -3.41 -22.17
N ASN A 111 1.53 -4.52 -22.31
CA ASN A 111 1.47 -5.65 -21.39
C ASN A 111 0.90 -5.35 -19.98
N LEU A 112 0.55 -4.10 -19.67
CA LEU A 112 0.04 -3.75 -18.35
C LEU A 112 -1.31 -4.40 -18.09
N TYR A 113 -2.24 -4.32 -19.05
CA TYR A 113 -3.55 -4.94 -18.95
C TYR A 113 -3.43 -6.44 -18.70
N GLU A 114 -2.64 -7.13 -19.51
CA GLU A 114 -2.47 -8.59 -19.47
C GLU A 114 -1.91 -9.03 -18.11
N ARG A 115 -0.92 -8.30 -17.60
CA ARG A 115 -0.35 -8.52 -16.26
C ARG A 115 -1.38 -8.32 -15.15
N MET A 116 -2.13 -7.20 -15.18
CA MET A 116 -3.12 -6.90 -14.15
C MET A 116 -4.31 -7.87 -14.20
N ALA A 117 -4.76 -8.25 -15.40
CA ALA A 117 -5.81 -9.25 -15.58
C ALA A 117 -5.39 -10.61 -15.00
N SER A 118 -4.16 -11.05 -15.28
CA SER A 118 -3.61 -12.29 -14.70
C SER A 118 -3.48 -12.21 -13.19
N LEU A 119 -2.97 -11.10 -12.65
CA LEU A 119 -2.77 -10.90 -11.21
C LEU A 119 -4.12 -10.91 -10.45
N MET A 120 -5.15 -10.30 -11.04
CA MET A 120 -6.46 -10.13 -10.42
C MET A 120 -7.47 -11.23 -10.80
N ASN A 121 -7.01 -12.25 -11.53
CA ASN A 121 -7.83 -13.33 -12.08
C ASN A 121 -9.10 -12.79 -12.79
N VAL A 122 -8.91 -11.78 -13.64
CA VAL A 122 -9.98 -11.17 -14.44
C VAL A 122 -10.06 -11.89 -15.79
N ASN A 123 -11.24 -12.44 -16.08
CA ASN A 123 -11.57 -13.03 -17.37
C ASN A 123 -12.79 -12.27 -17.94
N SER A 124 -12.62 -11.62 -19.09
CA SER A 124 -13.64 -10.81 -19.73
C SER A 124 -13.67 -11.08 -21.24
N GLU A 125 -14.85 -10.92 -21.85
CA GLU A 125 -15.02 -11.12 -23.30
C GLU A 125 -14.32 -10.02 -24.10
N THR A 126 -14.32 -8.79 -23.59
CA THR A 126 -13.65 -7.65 -24.20
C THR A 126 -12.59 -7.07 -23.28
N LYS A 127 -11.58 -6.42 -23.87
CA LYS A 127 -10.54 -5.71 -23.13
C LYS A 127 -11.11 -4.52 -22.35
N ASP A 128 -12.10 -3.82 -22.89
CA ASP A 128 -12.72 -2.67 -22.20
C ASP A 128 -13.46 -3.15 -20.94
N ASP A 129 -14.22 -4.24 -21.00
CA ASP A 129 -14.88 -4.81 -19.80
C ASP A 129 -13.84 -5.27 -18.76
N GLY A 130 -12.75 -5.88 -19.22
CA GLY A 130 -11.66 -6.31 -18.35
C GLY A 130 -10.98 -5.13 -17.66
N ILE A 131 -10.83 -3.99 -18.36
CA ILE A 131 -10.26 -2.76 -17.77
C ILE A 131 -11.14 -2.24 -16.64
N GLU A 132 -12.47 -2.24 -16.82
CA GLU A 132 -13.40 -1.82 -15.76
C GLU A 132 -13.34 -2.74 -14.55
N LEU A 133 -13.29 -4.06 -14.76
CA LEU A 133 -13.13 -5.05 -13.68
C LEU A 133 -11.80 -4.89 -12.95
N ILE A 134 -10.70 -4.65 -13.68
CA ILE A 134 -9.40 -4.36 -13.07
C ILE A 134 -9.50 -3.11 -12.21
N LEU A 135 -10.02 -2.00 -12.74
CA LEU A 135 -10.20 -0.74 -12.00
C LEU A 135 -11.05 -0.92 -10.73
N GLN A 136 -12.15 -1.66 -10.82
CA GLN A 136 -13.03 -1.95 -9.69
C GLN A 136 -12.34 -2.77 -8.59
N ARG A 137 -11.47 -3.72 -8.98
CA ARG A 137 -10.75 -4.61 -8.05
C ARG A 137 -9.40 -4.06 -7.62
N MET A 138 -8.92 -3.01 -8.28
CA MET A 138 -7.55 -2.53 -8.16
C MET A 138 -7.15 -2.19 -6.73
N TRP A 139 -8.08 -1.66 -5.93
CA TRP A 139 -7.85 -1.29 -4.54
C TRP A 139 -7.42 -2.47 -3.66
N LYS A 140 -7.84 -3.71 -3.98
CA LYS A 140 -7.42 -4.93 -3.25
C LYS A 140 -5.93 -5.23 -3.42
N PHE A 141 -5.35 -4.79 -4.53
CA PHE A 141 -3.97 -5.08 -4.93
C PHE A 141 -3.08 -3.82 -4.89
N ASN A 142 -3.69 -2.65 -4.87
CA ASN A 142 -3.03 -1.35 -4.77
C ASN A 142 -3.14 -0.87 -3.34
N GLN A 143 -2.28 -1.38 -2.48
CA GLN A 143 -2.17 -0.93 -1.10
C GLN A 143 -1.38 0.39 -1.00
N THR A 144 -1.59 1.35 -1.90
CA THR A 144 -0.84 2.61 -1.88
C THR A 144 -1.40 3.53 -0.82
N TYR A 145 -0.65 3.75 0.26
CA TYR A 145 -0.95 4.84 1.18
C TYR A 145 0.30 5.40 1.82
N ALA A 146 0.32 6.72 2.00
CA ALA A 146 1.32 7.43 2.77
C ALA A 146 0.57 8.25 3.82
N LEU A 147 0.62 7.82 5.08
CA LEU A 147 0.15 8.59 6.24
C LEU A 147 1.34 9.26 6.91
N ALA A 148 1.25 10.57 7.08
CA ALA A 148 1.95 11.19 8.21
C ALA A 148 1.15 10.84 9.47
N SER A 149 1.79 10.22 10.48
CA SER A 149 1.17 9.80 11.74
C SER A 149 0.32 10.90 12.41
N ALA A 150 0.69 12.18 12.22
CA ALA A 150 -0.02 13.35 12.71
C ALA A 150 -1.43 13.60 12.10
N GLN A 151 -1.85 12.83 11.08
CA GLN A 151 -3.14 13.00 10.39
C GLN A 151 -4.17 11.91 10.73
N ILE A 152 -3.84 10.98 11.63
CA ILE A 152 -4.78 9.94 12.08
C ILE A 152 -5.69 10.56 13.15
N ASN A 153 -6.85 11.07 12.73
CA ASN A 153 -7.96 11.30 13.65
C ASN A 153 -8.81 10.01 13.68
N PRO A 154 -8.89 9.30 14.82
CA PRO A 154 -9.80 8.16 14.92
C PRO A 154 -11.23 8.62 14.63
N HIS A 155 -11.96 7.84 13.81
CA HIS A 155 -13.40 8.06 13.65
C HIS A 155 -14.05 7.88 15.02
N PRO A 156 -15.01 8.73 15.45
CA PRO A 156 -15.64 8.64 16.76
C PRO A 156 -16.33 7.29 17.03
N ASP A 157 -16.69 6.55 15.97
CA ASP A 157 -17.31 5.22 16.05
C ASP A 157 -16.32 4.06 15.92
N ALA A 158 -15.00 4.32 15.86
CA ALA A 158 -14.02 3.26 16.02
C ALA A 158 -14.08 2.78 17.47
N GLU A 159 -14.79 1.68 17.72
CA GLU A 159 -14.85 1.05 19.03
C GLU A 159 -13.41 0.88 19.53
N ILE A 160 -13.05 1.65 20.56
CA ILE A 160 -11.83 1.45 21.31
C ILE A 160 -11.98 0.07 21.91
N VAL A 161 -11.35 -0.94 21.29
CA VAL A 161 -11.22 -2.27 21.85
C VAL A 161 -10.46 -2.09 23.15
N GLN A 162 -11.19 -1.99 24.26
CA GLN A 162 -10.58 -1.91 25.58
C GLN A 162 -9.80 -3.21 25.78
N ALA A 163 -8.50 -3.06 26.03
CA ALA A 163 -7.63 -4.19 26.32
C ALA A 163 -8.22 -5.01 27.49
N PRO A 164 -8.32 -6.34 27.38
CA PRO A 164 -8.68 -7.16 28.52
C PRO A 164 -7.52 -7.07 29.53
N TYR A 165 -7.87 -6.75 30.79
CA TYR A 165 -6.98 -6.87 31.94
C TYR A 165 -6.38 -8.27 32.07
#